data_AF-A0A6B2L4V5-F1
#
_entry.id   AF-A0A6B2L4V5-F1
#
_cell.length_a   1.000
_cell.length_b   1.000
_cell.length_c   1.000
_cell.angle_alpha   90.00
_cell.angle_beta   90.00
_cell.angle_gamma   90.00
#
_symmetry.space_group_name_H-M   'P 1'
#
loop_
_entity.id
_entity.type
_entity.pdbx_description
1 polymer ?
#
loop_
_entity_poly.entity_id
_entity_poly.type
_entity_poly.pdbx_seq_one_letter_code
_entity_poly.pdbx_strand_id
1 'polypeptide(L)'
;MRELSLQYFQEKKTSQKDGQYFDNGKIKESAKEIDRMYGCFFGNILGDALGAPFEFSPVQYNRENCTILDFSDPTIWSSRRGKTIKPGQWTDDTAMMLCLSDSLLIHNKLKPTDLRLRFLNWWHFGYCNAFGYDEDRDDKQSIGLGSIVSASLDEFQKSKSKYTTYMDTARSSGNGSIVRCGCIPLFCQTPKEAERLAYQQSKTTHTGEEAAECCRLLVHLMLQGVSGDGSVATALQRTQAAFSSPLYSIQCLLHSKQEEHHQDNQGLALEDRNWDWKAPHFRYAPGRVAQNKTYIGSYAMDAMAMCLHCVFHSDSFEGALVKAANLCGDADSVCAVVGQVAGSIYGLSEIKEEWLEAVFRWDPKGDLLLRAYKLIHQMK
;
A
#
# COMPACT_ATOMS: atom_id res chain seq x y z
N MET A 1 24.64 12.67 1.72
CA MET A 1 23.67 11.65 2.16
C MET A 1 22.74 11.28 1.01
N ARG A 2 21.86 12.17 0.52
CA ARG A 2 21.01 11.93 -0.68
C ARG A 2 21.82 11.49 -1.91
N GLU A 3 22.87 12.23 -2.27
CA GLU A 3 23.77 11.85 -3.38
C GLU A 3 24.52 10.54 -3.13
N LEU A 4 24.95 10.28 -1.89
CA LEU A 4 25.60 9.01 -1.52
C LEU A 4 24.65 7.82 -1.59
N SER A 5 23.38 8.01 -1.23
CA SER A 5 22.35 6.99 -1.35
C SER A 5 22.03 6.74 -2.82
N LEU A 6 21.80 7.80 -3.63
CA LEU A 6 21.56 7.67 -5.07
C LEU A 6 22.76 7.03 -5.79
N GLN A 7 23.99 7.42 -5.47
CA GLN A 7 25.21 6.78 -5.97
C GLN A 7 25.30 5.30 -5.55
N TYR A 8 25.02 4.96 -4.29
CA TYR A 8 24.99 3.57 -3.85
C TYR A 8 23.98 2.74 -4.65
N PHE A 9 22.80 3.29 -4.95
CA PHE A 9 21.77 2.62 -5.77
C PHE A 9 22.17 2.53 -7.26
N GLN A 10 22.76 3.58 -7.83
CA GLN A 10 23.25 3.58 -9.21
C GLN A 10 24.43 2.60 -9.41
N GLU A 11 25.38 2.56 -8.47
CA GLU A 11 26.51 1.61 -8.46
C GLU A 11 26.03 0.16 -8.35
N LYS A 12 24.98 -0.10 -7.55
CA LYS A 12 24.33 -1.42 -7.43
C LYS A 12 23.54 -1.82 -8.68
N LYS A 13 22.95 -0.87 -9.42
CA LYS A 13 22.33 -1.11 -10.74
C LYS A 13 23.35 -1.64 -11.75
N THR A 14 24.58 -1.12 -11.71
CA THR A 14 25.67 -1.53 -12.62
C THR A 14 26.39 -2.83 -12.24
N SER A 15 26.31 -3.26 -10.98
CA SER A 15 27.03 -4.46 -10.50
C SER A 15 26.34 -5.80 -10.83
N GLN A 16 25.30 -5.81 -11.67
CA GLN A 16 24.59 -7.03 -12.10
C GLN A 16 25.44 -8.03 -12.92
N LYS A 17 26.67 -7.70 -13.31
CA LYS A 17 27.46 -8.53 -14.25
C LYS A 17 28.17 -9.74 -13.64
N ASP A 18 28.51 -9.75 -12.35
CA ASP A 18 29.32 -10.83 -11.78
C ASP A 18 28.60 -11.54 -10.63
N GLY A 19 27.87 -12.59 -10.98
CA GLY A 19 27.10 -13.46 -10.10
C GLY A 19 27.94 -14.33 -9.17
N GLN A 20 28.69 -13.72 -8.25
CA GLN A 20 29.26 -14.43 -7.11
C GLN A 20 28.89 -13.77 -5.81
N TYR A 21 27.88 -14.35 -5.20
CA TYR A 21 27.44 -14.01 -3.89
C TYR A 21 27.27 -15.34 -3.14
N PHE A 22 28.32 -15.93 -2.48
CA PHE A 22 28.31 -16.56 -1.11
C PHE A 22 29.72 -16.92 -0.57
N ASP A 23 29.97 -16.49 0.68
CA ASP A 23 30.96 -17.00 1.65
C ASP A 23 30.17 -17.21 2.99
N ASN A 24 30.35 -18.36 3.64
CA ASN A 24 29.94 -18.69 5.02
C ASN A 24 28.46 -18.55 5.49
N GLY A 25 27.49 -19.14 4.77
CA GLY A 25 26.30 -19.76 5.42
C GLY A 25 25.22 -18.86 6.06
N LYS A 26 25.11 -17.56 5.71
CA LYS A 26 23.96 -16.71 6.05
C LYS A 26 23.35 -16.10 4.79
N ILE A 27 22.02 -16.22 4.66
CA ILE A 27 21.15 -15.86 3.52
C ILE A 27 21.65 -14.61 2.78
N LYS A 28 21.94 -14.76 1.49
CA LYS A 28 22.04 -13.65 0.53
C LYS A 28 20.73 -13.56 -0.18
N GLU A 29 19.99 -12.54 0.18
CA GLU A 29 19.00 -11.95 -0.71
C GLU A 29 19.74 -11.59 -2.00
N SER A 30 19.25 -12.11 -3.13
CA SER A 30 19.79 -11.72 -4.43
C SER A 30 19.56 -10.22 -4.62
N ALA A 31 20.45 -9.53 -5.34
CA ALA A 31 20.31 -8.09 -5.59
C ALA A 31 18.95 -7.71 -6.20
N LYS A 32 18.31 -8.66 -6.93
CA LYS A 32 16.95 -8.52 -7.47
C LYS A 32 15.85 -8.58 -6.40
N GLU A 33 15.97 -9.45 -5.41
CA GLU A 33 15.01 -9.50 -4.30
C GLU A 33 15.07 -8.22 -3.47
N ILE A 34 16.27 -7.72 -3.18
CA ILE A 34 16.46 -6.43 -2.50
C ILE A 34 15.82 -5.29 -3.32
N ASP A 35 16.05 -5.25 -4.63
CA ASP A 35 15.45 -4.24 -5.52
C ASP A 35 13.92 -4.27 -5.48
N ARG A 36 13.32 -5.46 -5.43
CA ARG A 36 11.87 -5.64 -5.31
C ARG A 36 11.31 -5.34 -3.93
N MET A 37 12.06 -5.64 -2.87
CA MET A 37 11.71 -5.21 -1.52
C MET A 37 11.67 -3.68 -1.44
N TYR A 38 12.69 -2.98 -1.96
CA TYR A 38 12.63 -1.53 -2.09
C TYR A 38 11.46 -1.07 -2.95
N GLY A 39 11.16 -1.80 -4.03
CA GLY A 39 9.99 -1.58 -4.86
C GLY A 39 8.68 -1.60 -4.06
N CYS A 40 8.48 -2.54 -3.14
CA CYS A 40 7.30 -2.56 -2.26
C CYS A 40 7.15 -1.25 -1.46
N PHE A 41 8.26 -0.80 -0.85
CA PHE A 41 8.28 0.38 0.02
C PHE A 41 8.05 1.67 -0.77
N PHE A 42 8.84 1.89 -1.84
CA PHE A 42 8.71 3.10 -2.66
C PHE A 42 7.47 3.08 -3.54
N GLY A 43 7.02 1.90 -3.97
CA GLY A 43 5.76 1.75 -4.69
C GLY A 43 4.55 2.16 -3.85
N ASN A 44 4.53 1.85 -2.56
CA ASN A 44 3.51 2.35 -1.64
C ASN A 44 3.47 3.88 -1.63
N ILE A 45 4.65 4.52 -1.54
CA ILE A 45 4.77 5.99 -1.41
C ILE A 45 4.37 6.70 -2.70
N LEU A 46 4.84 6.17 -3.82
CA LEU A 46 4.54 6.70 -5.15
C LEU A 46 3.07 6.52 -5.50
N GLY A 47 2.49 5.37 -5.14
CA GLY A 47 1.07 5.10 -5.33
C GLY A 47 0.20 6.11 -4.60
N ASP A 48 0.40 6.24 -3.29
CA ASP A 48 -0.26 7.25 -2.45
C ASP A 48 -0.18 8.65 -3.10
N ALA A 49 1.05 9.14 -3.33
CA ALA A 49 1.25 10.49 -3.84
C ALA A 49 0.66 10.71 -5.26
N LEU A 50 0.67 9.70 -6.14
CA LEU A 50 0.12 9.81 -7.49
C LEU A 50 -1.42 9.76 -7.49
N GLY A 51 -2.02 8.99 -6.59
CA GLY A 51 -3.47 8.84 -6.49
C GLY A 51 -4.16 10.01 -5.77
N ALA A 52 -3.48 10.67 -4.84
CA ALA A 52 -4.04 11.72 -3.98
C ALA A 52 -4.82 12.84 -4.71
N PRO A 53 -4.41 13.36 -5.88
CA PRO A 53 -5.18 14.39 -6.60
C PRO A 53 -6.57 13.94 -7.07
N PHE A 54 -6.79 12.62 -7.19
CA PHE A 54 -8.05 12.05 -7.65
C PHE A 54 -8.90 11.49 -6.50
N GLU A 55 -8.41 11.49 -5.27
CA GLU A 55 -9.17 11.08 -4.10
C GLU A 55 -10.53 11.83 -4.06
N PHE A 56 -11.59 11.06 -3.82
CA PHE A 56 -12.98 11.50 -3.85
C PHE A 56 -13.49 12.06 -5.19
N SER A 57 -12.77 11.80 -6.29
CA SER A 57 -13.35 11.94 -7.62
C SER A 57 -14.31 10.77 -7.86
N PRO A 58 -15.41 10.98 -8.60
CA PRO A 58 -16.26 9.86 -9.02
C PRO A 58 -15.44 8.79 -9.73
N VAL A 59 -15.57 7.53 -9.30
CA VAL A 59 -14.90 6.39 -9.94
C VAL A 59 -15.20 6.37 -11.43
N GLN A 60 -14.19 6.02 -12.23
CA GLN A 60 -14.27 5.95 -13.68
C GLN A 60 -13.85 4.56 -14.14
N TYR A 61 -14.54 4.05 -15.17
CA TYR A 61 -14.29 2.73 -15.73
C TYR A 61 -13.97 2.87 -17.22
N ASN A 62 -13.07 2.01 -17.73
CA ASN A 62 -12.79 1.88 -19.16
C ASN A 62 -12.43 3.20 -19.87
N ARG A 63 -11.69 4.08 -19.19
CA ARG A 63 -11.30 5.35 -19.80
C ARG A 63 -10.13 5.12 -20.75
N GLU A 64 -10.34 5.40 -22.04
CA GLU A 64 -9.30 5.25 -23.07
C GLU A 64 -8.16 6.28 -22.89
N ASN A 65 -8.48 7.49 -22.43
CA ASN A 65 -7.51 8.56 -22.22
C ASN A 65 -7.27 8.81 -20.72
N CYS A 66 -6.05 8.51 -20.26
CA CYS A 66 -5.60 8.84 -18.91
C CYS A 66 -5.48 10.36 -18.72
N THR A 67 -5.94 10.86 -17.57
CA THR A 67 -5.77 12.26 -17.14
C THR A 67 -4.40 12.49 -16.57
N ILE A 68 -3.96 11.61 -15.66
CA ILE A 68 -2.60 11.64 -15.12
C ILE A 68 -1.75 10.58 -15.80
N LEU A 69 -0.53 10.96 -16.18
CA LEU A 69 0.48 10.06 -16.73
C LEU A 69 1.73 9.99 -15.84
N ASP A 70 2.00 11.06 -15.10
CA ASP A 70 3.12 11.21 -14.18
C ASP A 70 2.88 12.41 -13.24
N PHE A 71 3.92 12.79 -12.49
CA PHE A 71 3.91 13.93 -11.56
C PHE A 71 4.07 15.30 -12.23
N SER A 72 4.24 15.38 -13.56
CA SER A 72 4.68 16.60 -14.25
C SER A 72 3.55 17.56 -14.63
N ASP A 73 2.30 17.09 -14.78
CA ASP A 73 1.18 17.93 -15.22
C ASP A 73 0.67 18.85 -14.08
N PRO A 74 0.98 20.16 -14.09
CA PRO A 74 0.62 21.07 -13.00
C PRO A 74 -0.89 21.32 -12.90
N THR A 75 -1.68 20.99 -13.94
CA THR A 75 -3.12 21.23 -13.95
C THR A 75 -3.87 20.27 -13.01
N ILE A 76 -3.27 19.12 -12.73
CA ILE A 76 -3.86 18.05 -11.90
C ILE A 76 -3.73 18.37 -10.41
N TRP A 77 -2.61 18.97 -10.00
CA TRP A 77 -2.23 19.25 -8.61
C TRP A 77 -2.90 20.51 -8.04
N SER A 78 -4.00 20.95 -8.66
CA SER A 78 -4.79 22.11 -8.24
C SER A 78 -5.75 21.73 -7.10
N SER A 79 -6.06 22.71 -6.24
CA SER A 79 -6.88 22.55 -5.03
C SER A 79 -8.15 21.72 -5.25
N ARG A 80 -8.30 20.62 -4.49
CA ARG A 80 -9.58 19.91 -4.36
C ARG A 80 -10.01 19.91 -2.90
N ARG A 81 -11.28 20.25 -2.66
CA ARG A 81 -11.88 20.39 -1.31
C ARG A 81 -11.11 21.31 -0.35
N GLY A 82 -10.45 22.35 -0.87
CA GLY A 82 -9.76 23.35 -0.06
C GLY A 82 -8.38 22.94 0.46
N LYS A 83 -7.86 21.76 0.06
CA LYS A 83 -6.47 21.35 0.33
C LYS A 83 -5.72 21.22 -0.99
N THR A 84 -4.61 21.93 -1.13
CA THR A 84 -3.72 21.83 -2.29
C THR A 84 -2.68 20.76 -1.99
N ILE A 85 -2.60 19.73 -2.83
CA ILE A 85 -1.58 18.68 -2.75
C ILE A 85 -0.62 18.91 -3.92
N LYS A 86 0.68 19.04 -3.62
CA LYS A 86 1.74 19.23 -4.62
C LYS A 86 2.28 17.87 -5.09
N PRO A 87 2.89 17.81 -6.29
CA PRO A 87 3.45 16.56 -6.82
C PRO A 87 4.40 15.88 -5.82
N GLY A 88 4.15 14.59 -5.57
CA GLY A 88 4.96 13.76 -4.67
C GLY A 88 4.63 13.87 -3.18
N GLN A 89 3.71 14.75 -2.76
CA GLN A 89 3.25 14.79 -1.37
C GLN A 89 2.38 13.57 -1.08
N TRP A 90 2.76 12.81 -0.05
CA TRP A 90 2.03 11.62 0.40
C TRP A 90 1.03 11.93 1.53
N THR A 91 0.01 11.09 1.68
CA THR A 91 -1.09 11.22 2.65
C THR A 91 -0.89 10.29 3.86
N ASP A 92 -1.99 9.84 4.48
CA ASP A 92 -1.95 8.93 5.62
C ASP A 92 -1.42 7.56 5.27
N ASP A 93 -1.64 7.05 4.06
CA ASP A 93 -1.16 5.74 3.61
C ASP A 93 0.33 5.55 3.87
N THR A 94 1.14 6.47 3.33
CA THR A 94 2.58 6.49 3.54
C THR A 94 2.93 6.86 4.97
N ALA A 95 2.30 7.88 5.56
CA ALA A 95 2.67 8.32 6.91
C ALA A 95 2.48 7.19 7.94
N MET A 96 1.42 6.39 7.79
CA MET A 96 1.14 5.22 8.61
C MET A 96 2.09 4.06 8.29
N MET A 97 2.50 3.85 7.03
CA MET A 97 3.56 2.89 6.69
C MET A 97 4.89 3.25 7.34
N LEU A 98 5.27 4.54 7.34
CA LEU A 98 6.48 5.03 7.99
C LEU A 98 6.40 4.89 9.52
N CYS A 99 5.23 5.13 10.12
CA CYS A 99 4.99 4.84 11.53
C CYS A 99 5.17 3.35 11.86
N LEU A 100 4.66 2.45 11.01
CA LEU A 100 4.87 1.00 11.14
C LEU A 100 6.36 0.67 11.04
N SER A 101 7.05 1.21 10.03
CA SER A 101 8.48 1.02 9.81
C SER A 101 9.30 1.39 11.06
N ASP A 102 9.05 2.57 11.63
CA ASP A 102 9.80 3.03 12.81
C ASP A 102 9.50 2.20 14.06
N SER A 103 8.26 1.76 14.25
CA SER A 103 7.90 0.86 15.35
C SER A 103 8.65 -0.48 15.24
N LEU A 104 8.71 -1.04 14.03
CA LEU A 104 9.44 -2.28 13.75
C LEU A 104 10.94 -2.14 13.96
N LEU A 105 11.54 -1.06 13.45
CA LEU A 105 12.98 -0.78 13.62
C LEU A 105 13.38 -0.62 15.09
N ILE A 106 12.56 0.06 15.90
CA ILE A 106 12.89 0.33 17.30
C ILE A 106 12.67 -0.91 18.18
N HIS A 107 11.66 -1.72 17.88
CA HIS A 107 11.30 -2.85 18.74
C HIS A 107 11.77 -4.20 18.23
N ASN A 108 12.26 -4.28 16.99
CA ASN A 108 12.59 -5.51 16.28
C ASN A 108 11.45 -6.55 16.33
N LYS A 109 10.20 -6.06 16.34
CA LYS A 109 8.93 -6.79 16.27
C LYS A 109 7.77 -5.78 16.25
N LEU A 110 6.57 -6.23 15.86
CA LEU A 110 5.37 -5.42 16.03
C LEU A 110 5.11 -5.15 17.52
N LYS A 111 5.00 -3.87 17.89
CA LYS A 111 4.53 -3.43 19.20
C LYS A 111 3.25 -2.58 19.01
N PRO A 112 2.06 -3.20 19.11
CA PRO A 112 0.80 -2.54 18.75
C PRO A 112 0.53 -1.19 19.44
N THR A 113 0.87 -1.07 20.72
CA THR A 113 0.66 0.18 21.47
C THR A 113 1.61 1.29 21.05
N ASP A 114 2.85 0.96 20.65
CA ASP A 114 3.80 1.93 20.11
C ASP A 114 3.36 2.38 18.70
N LEU A 115 2.88 1.44 17.87
CA LEU A 115 2.33 1.78 16.55
C LEU A 115 1.15 2.74 16.65
N ARG A 116 0.16 2.45 17.51
CA ARG A 116 -1.00 3.34 17.71
C ARG A 116 -0.60 4.71 18.28
N LEU A 117 0.42 4.75 19.15
CA LEU A 117 0.98 6.02 19.63
C LEU A 117 1.65 6.81 18.49
N ARG A 118 2.35 6.16 17.56
CA ARG A 118 2.93 6.81 16.38
C ARG A 118 1.85 7.35 15.45
N PHE A 119 0.73 6.65 15.28
CA PHE A 119 -0.41 7.18 14.52
C PHE A 119 -1.00 8.44 15.17
N LEU A 120 -1.12 8.49 16.51
CA LEU A 120 -1.49 9.72 17.22
C LEU A 120 -0.47 10.83 17.00
N ASN A 121 0.83 10.51 17.03
CA ASN A 121 1.89 11.50 16.79
C ASN A 121 1.89 12.01 15.35
N TRP A 122 1.60 11.16 14.38
CA TRP A 122 1.40 11.57 13.01
C TRP A 122 0.22 12.52 12.92
N TRP A 123 -0.95 12.12 13.42
CA TRP A 123 -2.16 12.92 13.27
C TRP A 123 -2.09 14.28 13.99
N HIS A 124 -1.62 14.31 15.25
CA HIS A 124 -1.63 15.53 16.06
C HIS A 124 -0.36 16.37 15.98
N PHE A 125 0.79 15.79 15.61
CA PHE A 125 2.08 16.48 15.64
C PHE A 125 2.86 16.41 14.31
N GLY A 126 2.27 15.85 13.26
CA GLY A 126 2.90 15.79 11.93
C GLY A 126 4.08 14.83 11.84
N TYR A 127 4.17 13.83 12.71
CA TYR A 127 5.19 12.77 12.58
C TYR A 127 5.04 12.03 11.24
N CYS A 128 6.13 11.83 10.49
CA CYS A 128 6.12 11.20 9.14
C CYS A 128 5.27 11.93 8.08
N ASN A 129 4.92 13.20 8.31
CA ASN A 129 4.07 13.99 7.43
C ASN A 129 4.85 14.72 6.33
N ALA A 130 4.45 14.56 5.06
CA ALA A 130 5.02 15.33 3.94
C ALA A 130 4.72 16.83 4.04
N PHE A 131 3.50 17.20 4.48
CA PHE A 131 3.03 18.60 4.49
C PHE A 131 3.81 19.50 5.45
N GLY A 132 4.52 18.92 6.42
CA GLY A 132 5.42 19.65 7.32
C GLY A 132 6.62 20.30 6.62
N TYR A 133 7.02 19.75 5.46
CA TYR A 133 8.15 20.21 4.67
C TYR A 133 7.75 21.17 3.54
N ASP A 134 6.46 21.51 3.43
CA ASP A 134 5.98 22.49 2.47
C ASP A 134 6.12 23.91 3.01
N GLU A 135 7.06 24.67 2.46
CA GLU A 135 7.35 26.04 2.88
C GLU A 135 6.26 27.02 2.45
N ASP A 136 5.56 26.75 1.34
CA ASP A 136 4.52 27.65 0.82
C ASP A 136 3.13 27.36 1.43
N ARG A 137 3.05 26.42 2.37
CA ARG A 137 1.79 25.96 2.95
C ARG A 137 1.64 26.46 4.39
N ASP A 138 0.59 27.23 4.62
CA ASP A 138 0.24 27.74 5.96
C ASP A 138 -0.20 26.62 6.91
N ASP A 139 -1.08 25.73 6.45
CA ASP A 139 -1.61 24.62 7.24
C ASP A 139 -0.76 23.34 7.08
N LYS A 140 0.23 23.14 7.95
CA LYS A 140 1.13 21.97 7.91
C LYS A 140 0.57 20.69 8.55
N GLN A 141 -0.73 20.63 8.79
CA GLN A 141 -1.37 19.47 9.42
C GLN A 141 -1.33 18.22 8.54
N SER A 142 -1.42 17.07 9.21
CA SER A 142 -1.63 15.77 8.57
C SER A 142 -3.00 15.71 7.89
N ILE A 143 -3.12 14.91 6.83
CA ILE A 143 -4.37 14.74 6.06
C ILE A 143 -4.65 13.25 5.85
N GLY A 144 -5.86 12.89 5.41
CA GLY A 144 -6.20 11.52 5.01
C GLY A 144 -6.78 10.62 6.11
N LEU A 145 -6.73 11.02 7.39
CA LEU A 145 -7.22 10.16 8.49
C LEU A 145 -8.67 9.67 8.30
N GLY A 146 -8.79 8.39 7.95
CA GLY A 146 -10.08 7.71 7.79
C GLY A 146 -10.85 7.55 9.11
N SER A 147 -12.17 7.46 9.01
CA SER A 147 -13.09 7.40 10.16
C SER A 147 -12.87 6.18 11.07
N ILE A 148 -12.56 5.02 10.50
CA ILE A 148 -12.25 3.79 11.26
C ILE A 148 -10.97 3.99 12.07
N VAL A 149 -9.93 4.54 11.46
CA VAL A 149 -8.66 4.82 12.14
C VAL A 149 -8.86 5.88 13.22
N SER A 150 -9.51 7.01 12.90
CA SER A 150 -9.81 8.08 13.85
C SER A 150 -10.48 7.55 15.11
N ALA A 151 -11.56 6.79 14.94
CA ALA A 151 -12.31 6.30 16.08
C ALA A 151 -11.55 5.21 16.86
N SER A 152 -10.71 4.44 16.19
CA SER A 152 -9.77 3.53 16.85
C SER A 152 -8.71 4.29 17.68
N LEU A 153 -8.23 5.43 17.21
CA LEU A 153 -7.28 6.26 17.97
C LEU A 153 -7.97 6.91 19.19
N ASP A 154 -9.21 7.39 19.03
CA ASP A 154 -10.03 7.89 20.15
C ASP A 154 -10.24 6.82 21.23
N GLU A 155 -10.49 5.57 20.82
CA GLU A 155 -10.59 4.41 21.71
C GLU A 155 -9.25 4.18 22.43
N PHE A 156 -8.14 4.19 21.70
CA PHE A 156 -6.80 3.97 22.25
C PHE A 156 -6.40 5.02 23.29
N GLN A 157 -6.72 6.29 23.06
CA GLN A 157 -6.43 7.37 24.02
C GLN A 157 -7.11 7.14 25.37
N LYS A 158 -8.29 6.51 25.37
CA LYS A 158 -9.07 6.19 26.58
C LYS A 158 -8.63 4.87 27.22
N SER A 159 -8.46 3.81 26.43
CA SER A 159 -8.29 2.43 26.92
C SER A 159 -6.84 1.95 26.95
N LYS A 160 -5.96 2.55 26.14
CA LYS A 160 -4.58 2.09 25.87
C LYS A 160 -4.52 0.65 25.35
N SER A 161 -5.58 0.19 24.68
CA SER A 161 -5.69 -1.17 24.16
C SER A 161 -4.62 -1.48 23.10
N LYS A 162 -4.12 -2.72 23.08
CA LYS A 162 -3.14 -3.16 22.07
C LYS A 162 -3.75 -3.19 20.68
N TYR A 163 -4.94 -3.79 20.60
CA TYR A 163 -5.73 -3.93 19.39
C TYR A 163 -7.04 -3.20 19.59
N THR A 164 -7.61 -2.70 18.50
CA THR A 164 -8.88 -1.99 18.59
C THR A 164 -9.99 -2.97 18.92
N THR A 165 -10.92 -2.52 19.75
CA THR A 165 -12.20 -3.22 19.97
C THR A 165 -13.36 -2.35 19.52
N TYR A 166 -13.06 -1.25 18.82
CA TYR A 166 -14.02 -0.28 18.34
C TYR A 166 -14.70 -0.79 17.07
N MET A 167 -16.04 -0.79 17.08
CA MET A 167 -16.97 -1.27 16.05
C MET A 167 -17.06 -2.78 15.82
N ASP A 168 -18.28 -3.16 15.44
CA ASP A 168 -18.61 -4.47 14.88
C ASP A 168 -17.74 -4.79 13.66
N THR A 169 -17.34 -6.05 13.52
CA THR A 169 -16.40 -6.53 12.50
C THR A 169 -16.92 -6.30 11.08
N ALA A 170 -18.25 -6.27 10.90
CA ALA A 170 -18.90 -6.04 9.61
C ALA A 170 -18.73 -4.61 9.07
N ARG A 171 -18.41 -3.62 9.93
CA ARG A 171 -18.35 -2.19 9.55
C ARG A 171 -16.95 -1.59 9.59
N SER A 172 -15.94 -2.39 9.88
CA SER A 172 -14.56 -1.93 10.10
C SER A 172 -13.55 -2.56 9.14
N SER A 173 -14.00 -3.12 8.02
CA SER A 173 -13.15 -3.68 6.97
C SER A 173 -12.69 -2.64 5.93
N GLY A 174 -12.45 -1.39 6.36
CA GLY A 174 -11.86 -0.36 5.50
C GLY A 174 -10.44 -0.68 5.07
N ASN A 175 -9.94 0.03 4.05
CA ASN A 175 -8.62 -0.20 3.46
C ASN A 175 -7.43 0.42 4.23
N GLY A 176 -7.66 1.27 5.24
CA GLY A 176 -6.60 1.99 5.97
C GLY A 176 -5.58 1.10 6.70
N SER A 177 -5.77 -0.22 6.76
CA SER A 177 -4.75 -1.17 7.20
C SER A 177 -3.96 -1.84 6.09
N ILE A 178 -4.50 -1.98 4.86
CA ILE A 178 -3.81 -2.61 3.73
C ILE A 178 -2.84 -1.65 3.02
N VAL A 179 -3.14 -0.34 3.07
CA VAL A 179 -2.35 0.74 2.43
C VAL A 179 -0.97 0.97 3.04
N ARG A 180 -0.67 0.33 4.18
CA ARG A 180 0.54 0.57 4.98
C ARG A 180 1.42 -0.68 5.15
N CYS A 181 1.28 -1.67 4.27
CA CYS A 181 1.98 -2.94 4.34
C CYS A 181 3.33 -2.97 3.60
N GLY A 182 3.68 -1.92 2.83
CA GLY A 182 4.84 -1.93 1.92
C GLY A 182 6.20 -2.15 2.61
N CYS A 183 6.31 -1.87 3.91
CA CYS A 183 7.52 -2.10 4.68
C CYS A 183 7.70 -3.55 5.20
N ILE A 184 6.65 -4.36 5.17
CA ILE A 184 6.64 -5.71 5.78
C ILE A 184 7.62 -6.66 5.09
N PRO A 185 7.69 -6.74 3.74
CA PRO A 185 8.65 -7.61 3.06
C PRO A 185 10.12 -7.25 3.34
N LEU A 186 10.42 -6.00 3.69
CA LEU A 186 11.78 -5.56 4.03
C LEU A 186 12.19 -6.00 5.44
N PHE A 187 11.23 -6.22 6.34
CA PHE A 187 11.50 -6.47 7.75
C PHE A 187 11.50 -7.95 8.13
N CYS A 188 10.57 -8.72 7.56
CA CYS A 188 10.34 -10.11 7.97
C CYS A 188 11.27 -11.08 7.25
N GLN A 189 11.73 -12.10 7.99
CA GLN A 189 12.66 -13.10 7.45
C GLN A 189 11.95 -14.30 6.83
N THR A 190 10.67 -14.51 7.17
CA THR A 190 9.89 -15.65 6.69
C THR A 190 8.49 -15.22 6.25
N PRO A 191 7.88 -15.91 5.25
CA PRO A 191 6.51 -15.62 4.83
C PRO A 191 5.48 -15.73 5.95
N LYS A 192 5.61 -16.73 6.82
CA LYS A 192 4.70 -16.93 7.97
C LYS A 192 4.77 -15.78 8.98
N GLU A 193 5.97 -15.24 9.22
CA GLU A 193 6.14 -14.06 10.06
C GLU A 193 5.48 -12.84 9.44
N ALA A 194 5.72 -12.62 8.14
CA ALA A 194 5.18 -11.51 7.38
C ALA A 194 3.65 -11.50 7.37
N GLU A 195 3.01 -12.63 7.07
CA GLU A 195 1.55 -12.76 7.13
C GLU A 195 0.99 -12.51 8.53
N ARG A 196 1.64 -13.06 9.58
CA ARG A 196 1.21 -12.83 10.96
C ARG A 196 1.31 -11.36 11.34
N LEU A 197 2.39 -10.68 10.94
CA LEU A 197 2.59 -9.26 11.17
C LEU A 197 1.53 -8.45 10.41
N ALA A 198 1.25 -8.78 9.15
CA ALA A 198 0.22 -8.15 8.33
C ALA A 198 -1.18 -8.24 8.96
N TYR A 199 -1.54 -9.41 9.48
CA TYR A 199 -2.79 -9.59 10.22
C TYR A 199 -2.81 -8.73 11.49
N GLN A 200 -1.79 -8.86 12.35
CA GLN A 200 -1.77 -8.18 13.65
C GLN A 200 -1.70 -6.66 13.54
N GLN A 201 -0.97 -6.12 12.55
CA GLN A 201 -0.91 -4.68 12.35
C GLN A 201 -2.29 -4.14 11.93
N SER A 202 -3.09 -4.89 11.16
CA SER A 202 -4.45 -4.49 10.79
C SER A 202 -5.33 -4.31 12.02
N LYS A 203 -5.29 -5.30 12.94
CA LYS A 203 -6.06 -5.30 14.19
C LYS A 203 -5.72 -4.18 15.16
N THR A 204 -4.65 -3.41 14.91
CA THR A 204 -4.40 -2.19 15.71
C THR A 204 -5.43 -1.10 15.47
N THR A 205 -6.11 -1.11 14.32
CA THR A 205 -7.03 -0.04 13.90
C THR A 205 -8.36 -0.55 13.32
N HIS A 206 -8.39 -1.79 12.80
CA HIS A 206 -9.54 -2.36 12.12
C HIS A 206 -9.95 -3.67 12.82
N THR A 207 -11.21 -3.81 13.26
CA THR A 207 -11.71 -5.07 13.84
C THR A 207 -12.10 -6.09 12.78
N GLY A 208 -12.35 -5.66 11.53
CA GLY A 208 -12.84 -6.51 10.44
C GLY A 208 -11.84 -7.57 9.98
N GLU A 209 -12.33 -8.80 9.83
CA GLU A 209 -11.50 -9.93 9.37
C GLU A 209 -11.11 -9.82 7.90
N GLU A 210 -11.98 -9.29 7.05
CA GLU A 210 -11.67 -9.11 5.62
C GLU A 210 -10.51 -8.14 5.41
N ALA A 211 -10.44 -7.04 6.18
CA ALA A 211 -9.29 -6.13 6.12
C ALA A 211 -7.99 -6.80 6.58
N ALA A 212 -8.05 -7.60 7.65
CA ALA A 212 -6.88 -8.32 8.16
C ALA A 212 -6.40 -9.43 7.22
N GLU A 213 -7.32 -10.17 6.60
CA GLU A 213 -6.99 -11.20 5.60
C GLU A 213 -6.58 -10.60 4.26
N CYS A 214 -7.10 -9.43 3.86
CA CYS A 214 -6.56 -8.66 2.73
C CYS A 214 -5.11 -8.24 2.99
N CYS A 215 -4.76 -7.80 4.21
CA CYS A 215 -3.35 -7.50 4.55
C CYS A 215 -2.46 -8.74 4.38
N ARG A 216 -2.93 -9.92 4.81
CA ARG A 216 -2.19 -11.17 4.62
C ARG A 216 -2.03 -11.53 3.16
N LEU A 217 -3.11 -11.47 2.38
CA LEU A 217 -3.11 -11.76 0.96
C LEU A 217 -2.16 -10.82 0.21
N LEU A 218 -2.25 -9.51 0.48
CA LEU A 218 -1.39 -8.48 -0.11
C LEU A 218 0.10 -8.76 0.18
N VAL A 219 0.44 -9.02 1.44
CA VAL A 219 1.83 -9.34 1.83
C VAL A 219 2.30 -10.66 1.22
N HIS A 220 1.45 -11.68 1.16
CA HIS A 220 1.79 -12.95 0.51
C HIS A 220 2.08 -12.72 -0.98
N LEU A 221 1.23 -11.96 -1.68
CA LEU A 221 1.43 -11.61 -3.08
C LEU A 221 2.74 -10.84 -3.30
N MET A 222 3.04 -9.86 -2.44
CA MET A 222 4.32 -9.15 -2.49
C MET A 222 5.52 -10.10 -2.36
N LEU A 223 5.47 -11.08 -1.45
CA LEU A 223 6.54 -12.05 -1.29
C LEU A 223 6.70 -12.97 -2.52
N GLN A 224 5.60 -13.33 -3.20
CA GLN A 224 5.68 -14.05 -4.48
C GLN A 224 6.28 -13.19 -5.60
N GLY A 225 5.99 -11.88 -5.62
CA GLY A 225 6.63 -10.92 -6.52
C GLY A 225 8.13 -10.80 -6.26
N VAL A 226 8.50 -10.54 -5.00
CA VAL A 226 9.91 -10.37 -4.57
C VAL A 226 10.76 -11.56 -5.00
N SER A 227 10.30 -12.77 -4.68
CA SER A 227 10.97 -14.03 -5.02
C SER A 227 10.65 -14.54 -6.45
N GLY A 228 10.02 -13.71 -7.27
CA GLY A 228 9.52 -14.07 -8.61
C GLY A 228 10.52 -13.86 -9.73
N ASP A 229 10.01 -13.85 -10.96
CA ASP A 229 10.74 -13.61 -12.21
C ASP A 229 10.43 -12.24 -12.83
N GLY A 230 9.55 -11.45 -12.20
CA GLY A 230 9.05 -10.17 -12.72
C GLY A 230 7.75 -10.30 -13.52
N SER A 231 7.19 -11.50 -13.62
CA SER A 231 5.89 -11.75 -14.25
C SER A 231 4.76 -11.63 -13.24
N VAL A 232 3.79 -10.75 -13.56
CA VAL A 232 2.52 -10.64 -12.84
C VAL A 232 1.78 -11.98 -12.82
N ALA A 233 1.72 -12.67 -13.96
CA ALA A 233 1.04 -13.95 -14.07
C ALA A 233 1.67 -15.02 -13.15
N THR A 234 3.00 -15.08 -13.11
CA THR A 234 3.73 -16.01 -12.23
C THR A 234 3.48 -15.71 -10.76
N ALA A 235 3.54 -14.43 -10.35
CA ALA A 235 3.30 -14.03 -8.96
C ALA A 235 1.87 -14.36 -8.50
N LEU A 236 0.87 -14.09 -9.34
CA LEU A 236 -0.53 -14.42 -9.07
C LEU A 236 -0.77 -15.93 -9.01
N GLN A 237 -0.22 -16.71 -9.95
CA GLN A 237 -0.36 -18.17 -9.96
C GLN A 237 0.24 -18.78 -8.69
N ARG A 238 1.44 -18.35 -8.28
CA ARG A 238 2.09 -18.81 -7.05
C ARG A 238 1.27 -18.45 -5.81
N THR A 239 0.71 -17.24 -5.78
CA THR A 239 -0.18 -16.79 -4.69
C THR A 239 -1.43 -17.66 -4.61
N GLN A 240 -2.09 -17.93 -5.74
CA GLN A 240 -3.28 -18.79 -5.80
C GLN A 240 -3.01 -20.24 -5.38
N ALA A 241 -1.78 -20.73 -5.57
CA ALA A 241 -1.39 -22.08 -5.19
C ALA A 241 -0.97 -22.21 -3.72
N ALA A 242 -0.43 -21.15 -3.11
CA ALA A 242 0.21 -21.21 -1.79
C ALA A 242 -0.54 -20.48 -0.68
N PHE A 243 -1.35 -19.46 -0.99
CA PHE A 243 -2.10 -18.71 -0.01
C PHE A 243 -3.41 -19.43 0.35
N SER A 244 -3.79 -19.40 1.64
CA SER A 244 -5.10 -19.86 2.09
C SER A 244 -5.67 -18.92 3.14
N SER A 245 -6.98 -18.71 3.07
CA SER A 245 -7.75 -17.89 4.00
C SER A 245 -8.98 -18.65 4.48
N PRO A 246 -9.37 -18.51 5.76
CA PRO A 246 -10.63 -19.10 6.24
C PRO A 246 -11.87 -18.40 5.70
N LEU A 247 -11.75 -17.18 5.13
CA LEU A 247 -12.89 -16.41 4.67
C LEU A 247 -13.28 -16.78 3.23
N TYR A 248 -14.55 -17.14 3.03
CA TYR A 248 -15.10 -17.41 1.70
C TYR A 248 -14.91 -16.23 0.73
N SER A 249 -15.09 -15.00 1.21
CA SER A 249 -14.92 -13.79 0.40
C SER A 249 -13.49 -13.63 -0.14
N ILE A 250 -12.49 -13.88 0.70
CA ILE A 250 -11.07 -13.83 0.32
C ILE A 250 -10.73 -14.95 -0.67
N GLN A 251 -11.34 -16.14 -0.53
CA GLN A 251 -11.18 -17.23 -1.51
C GLN A 251 -11.77 -16.84 -2.87
N CYS A 252 -12.96 -16.24 -2.91
CA CYS A 252 -13.56 -15.73 -4.15
C CYS A 252 -12.69 -14.63 -4.78
N LEU A 253 -12.21 -13.68 -3.98
CA LEU A 253 -11.28 -12.64 -4.43
C LEU A 253 -9.99 -13.22 -5.00
N LEU A 254 -9.34 -14.14 -4.29
CA LEU A 254 -8.10 -14.79 -4.75
C LEU A 254 -8.28 -15.46 -6.12
N HIS A 255 -9.44 -16.06 -6.37
CA HIS A 255 -9.71 -16.83 -7.58
C HIS A 255 -10.46 -16.07 -8.68
N SER A 256 -10.64 -14.75 -8.55
CA SER A 256 -11.37 -13.91 -9.53
C SER A 256 -12.82 -14.39 -9.72
N LYS A 257 -13.57 -14.53 -8.63
CA LYS A 257 -14.93 -15.08 -8.66
C LYS A 257 -15.96 -14.16 -8.03
N GLN A 258 -17.17 -14.22 -8.57
CA GLN A 258 -18.39 -13.80 -7.90
C GLN A 258 -18.63 -14.66 -6.65
N GLU A 259 -18.99 -14.05 -5.53
CA GLU A 259 -19.53 -14.80 -4.39
C GLU A 259 -20.91 -15.37 -4.72
N GLU A 260 -21.09 -16.65 -4.41
CA GLU A 260 -22.40 -17.31 -4.38
C GLU A 260 -22.99 -17.24 -2.97
N HIS A 261 -24.25 -17.65 -2.83
CA HIS A 261 -24.88 -17.74 -1.51
C HIS A 261 -24.07 -18.65 -0.58
N HIS A 262 -23.64 -18.10 0.54
CA HIS A 262 -22.83 -18.76 1.55
C HIS A 262 -23.31 -18.36 2.96
N GLN A 263 -22.99 -19.17 3.97
CA GLN A 263 -23.33 -18.83 5.37
C GLN A 263 -22.68 -17.51 5.83
N ASP A 264 -21.53 -17.16 5.26
CA ASP A 264 -20.75 -15.97 5.65
C ASP A 264 -21.25 -14.66 5.03
N ASN A 265 -22.12 -14.72 4.01
CA ASN A 265 -22.61 -13.53 3.28
C ASN A 265 -24.13 -13.35 3.37
N GLN A 266 -24.76 -13.94 4.39
CA GLN A 266 -26.19 -13.74 4.65
C GLN A 266 -26.52 -12.26 4.85
N GLY A 267 -27.48 -11.77 4.07
CA GLY A 267 -27.94 -10.38 4.13
C GLY A 267 -27.05 -9.38 3.35
N LEU A 268 -25.99 -9.83 2.70
CA LEU A 268 -25.21 -9.01 1.77
C LEU A 268 -25.81 -9.05 0.36
N ALA A 269 -25.72 -7.93 -0.36
CA ALA A 269 -26.09 -7.88 -1.77
C ALA A 269 -25.00 -8.57 -2.60
N LEU A 270 -25.31 -9.72 -3.21
CA LEU A 270 -24.30 -10.49 -3.96
C LEU A 270 -23.76 -9.74 -5.17
N GLU A 271 -24.54 -8.88 -5.82
CA GLU A 271 -24.05 -8.01 -6.91
C GLU A 271 -22.84 -7.15 -6.50
N ASP A 272 -22.73 -6.82 -5.21
CA ASP A 272 -21.67 -6.02 -4.59
C ASP A 272 -20.49 -6.86 -4.08
N ARG A 273 -20.56 -8.17 -4.31
CA ARG A 273 -19.59 -9.22 -3.92
C ARG A 273 -19.05 -9.93 -5.16
N ASN A 274 -18.93 -9.19 -6.26
CA ASN A 274 -18.24 -9.65 -7.46
C ASN A 274 -16.75 -9.32 -7.34
N TRP A 275 -15.89 -10.32 -7.42
CA TRP A 275 -14.44 -10.16 -7.38
C TRP A 275 -13.74 -10.60 -8.67
N ASP A 276 -14.42 -10.59 -9.82
CA ASP A 276 -13.85 -10.98 -11.10
C ASP A 276 -12.90 -9.93 -11.70
N TRP A 277 -11.79 -9.66 -11.01
CA TRP A 277 -10.79 -8.67 -11.41
C TRP A 277 -10.07 -9.00 -12.73
N LYS A 278 -10.17 -10.24 -13.24
CA LYS A 278 -9.67 -10.61 -14.57
C LYS A 278 -10.54 -10.09 -15.70
N ALA A 279 -11.80 -9.75 -15.45
CA ALA A 279 -12.70 -9.23 -16.48
C ALA A 279 -12.12 -7.95 -17.13
N PRO A 280 -12.07 -7.84 -18.46
CA PRO A 280 -11.52 -6.67 -19.16
C PRO A 280 -12.21 -5.34 -18.81
N HIS A 281 -13.51 -5.39 -18.51
CA HIS A 281 -14.35 -4.23 -18.21
C HIS A 281 -14.96 -4.34 -16.81
N PHE A 282 -14.12 -4.69 -15.83
CA PHE A 282 -14.58 -4.97 -14.49
C PHE A 282 -15.22 -3.74 -13.83
N ARG A 283 -16.39 -3.94 -13.21
CA ARG A 283 -17.11 -2.90 -12.47
C ARG A 283 -17.21 -3.31 -11.01
N TYR A 284 -16.63 -2.49 -10.15
CA TYR A 284 -16.64 -2.69 -8.70
C TYR A 284 -17.99 -2.28 -8.12
N ALA A 285 -18.65 -3.22 -7.42
CA ALA A 285 -19.71 -2.95 -6.45
C ALA A 285 -20.81 -1.96 -6.89
N PRO A 286 -21.69 -2.33 -7.84
CA PRO A 286 -22.70 -1.43 -8.39
C PRO A 286 -23.64 -0.78 -7.35
N GLY A 287 -24.00 -1.50 -6.29
CA GLY A 287 -24.78 -0.98 -5.17
C GLY A 287 -24.02 0.09 -4.38
N ARG A 288 -22.74 -0.16 -4.05
CA ARG A 288 -21.86 0.87 -3.44
C ARG A 288 -21.63 2.07 -4.35
N VAL A 289 -21.50 1.86 -5.66
CA VAL A 289 -21.37 2.96 -6.65
C VAL A 289 -22.62 3.84 -6.65
N ALA A 290 -23.80 3.22 -6.62
CA ALA A 290 -25.06 3.94 -6.55
C ALA A 290 -25.21 4.74 -5.24
N GLN A 291 -24.67 4.24 -4.13
CA GLN A 291 -24.66 4.95 -2.84
C GLN A 291 -23.66 6.10 -2.82
N ASN A 292 -22.40 5.83 -3.19
CA ASN A 292 -21.33 6.82 -3.17
C ASN A 292 -20.18 6.46 -4.12
N LYS A 293 -20.30 6.91 -5.38
CA LYS A 293 -19.27 6.71 -6.42
C LYS A 293 -17.91 7.34 -6.11
N THR A 294 -17.77 8.22 -5.11
CA THR A 294 -16.47 8.83 -4.77
C THR A 294 -15.70 8.06 -3.71
N TYR A 295 -16.27 6.99 -3.15
CA TYR A 295 -15.67 6.17 -2.07
C TYR A 295 -15.34 4.74 -2.54
N ILE A 296 -15.43 4.46 -3.84
CA ILE A 296 -15.09 3.13 -4.36
C ILE A 296 -13.60 2.89 -4.19
N GLY A 297 -13.26 1.77 -3.55
CA GLY A 297 -11.91 1.46 -3.09
C GLY A 297 -11.74 1.58 -1.58
N SER A 298 -12.61 2.30 -0.85
CA SER A 298 -12.46 2.50 0.60
C SER A 298 -12.70 1.26 1.46
N TYR A 299 -13.31 0.24 0.86
CA TYR A 299 -13.48 -1.09 1.44
C TYR A 299 -12.30 -1.98 1.03
N ALA A 300 -11.70 -2.71 1.98
CA ALA A 300 -10.46 -3.46 1.73
C ALA A 300 -10.56 -4.47 0.57
N MET A 301 -11.71 -5.14 0.42
CA MET A 301 -11.91 -6.06 -0.72
C MET A 301 -12.02 -5.32 -2.05
N ASP A 302 -12.63 -4.12 -2.07
CA ASP A 302 -12.68 -3.28 -3.28
C ASP A 302 -11.28 -2.85 -3.68
N ALA A 303 -10.51 -2.27 -2.76
CA ALA A 303 -9.13 -1.86 -3.03
C ALA A 303 -8.26 -3.03 -3.49
N MET A 304 -8.40 -4.21 -2.88
CA MET A 304 -7.64 -5.39 -3.31
C MET A 304 -8.07 -5.88 -4.70
N ALA A 305 -9.37 -5.91 -5.01
CA ALA A 305 -9.87 -6.28 -6.34
C ALA A 305 -9.45 -5.27 -7.42
N MET A 306 -9.50 -3.96 -7.10
CA MET A 306 -8.99 -2.89 -7.95
C MET A 306 -7.49 -3.04 -8.18
N CYS A 307 -6.73 -3.35 -7.14
CA CYS A 307 -5.31 -3.61 -7.24
C CYS A 307 -5.00 -4.77 -8.19
N LEU A 308 -5.62 -5.93 -7.95
CA LEU A 308 -5.44 -7.13 -8.78
C LEU A 308 -5.80 -6.86 -10.23
N HIS A 309 -6.88 -6.13 -10.50
CA HIS A 309 -7.26 -5.73 -11.85
C HIS A 309 -6.20 -4.83 -12.50
N CYS A 310 -5.73 -3.79 -11.80
CA CYS A 310 -4.77 -2.84 -12.34
C CYS A 310 -3.44 -3.54 -12.68
N VAL A 311 -2.94 -4.39 -11.79
CA VAL A 311 -1.70 -5.13 -12.00
C VAL A 311 -1.87 -6.21 -13.07
N PHE A 312 -2.97 -6.96 -13.08
CA PHE A 312 -3.21 -8.01 -14.08
C PHE A 312 -3.32 -7.48 -15.50
N HIS A 313 -3.88 -6.29 -15.68
CA HIS A 313 -4.06 -5.66 -16.99
C HIS A 313 -2.98 -4.60 -17.31
N SER A 314 -1.81 -4.68 -16.70
CA SER A 314 -0.68 -3.78 -16.98
C SER A 314 0.62 -4.56 -17.07
N ASP A 315 1.54 -4.06 -17.91
CA ASP A 315 2.82 -4.74 -18.17
C ASP A 315 4.03 -3.98 -17.57
N SER A 316 3.79 -2.89 -16.85
CA SER A 316 4.84 -2.11 -16.17
C SER A 316 4.36 -1.51 -14.85
N PHE A 317 5.32 -1.07 -14.03
CA PHE A 317 5.06 -0.37 -12.78
C PHE A 317 4.22 0.90 -13.01
N GLU A 318 4.67 1.78 -13.91
CA GLU A 318 3.96 3.03 -14.21
C GLU A 318 2.59 2.77 -14.82
N GLY A 319 2.48 1.78 -15.71
CA GLY A 319 1.20 1.41 -16.32
C GLY A 319 0.17 1.02 -15.27
N ALA A 320 0.58 0.23 -14.27
CA ALA A 320 -0.29 -0.17 -13.17
C ALA A 320 -0.72 1.04 -12.30
N LEU A 321 0.20 1.91 -11.91
CA LEU A 321 -0.09 3.09 -11.09
C LEU A 321 -0.95 4.13 -11.83
N VAL A 322 -0.61 4.43 -13.09
CA VAL A 322 -1.39 5.33 -13.94
C VAL A 322 -2.81 4.80 -14.11
N LYS A 323 -2.97 3.50 -14.38
CA LYS A 323 -4.29 2.87 -14.45
C LYS A 323 -5.08 3.07 -13.16
N ALA A 324 -4.46 2.76 -12.02
CA ALA A 324 -5.08 2.90 -10.71
C ALA A 324 -5.52 4.33 -10.40
N ALA A 325 -4.66 5.32 -10.62
CA ALA A 325 -4.95 6.73 -10.31
C ALA A 325 -6.12 7.25 -11.15
N ASN A 326 -6.19 6.82 -12.41
CA ASN A 326 -7.25 7.20 -13.33
C ASN A 326 -8.59 6.47 -13.10
N LEU A 327 -8.63 5.42 -12.26
CA LEU A 327 -9.90 4.86 -11.80
C LEU A 327 -10.65 5.81 -10.86
N CYS A 328 -10.00 6.82 -10.27
CA CYS A 328 -10.62 7.73 -9.29
C CYS A 328 -11.19 6.95 -8.08
N GLY A 329 -12.18 7.51 -7.38
CA GLY A 329 -12.70 6.94 -6.13
C GLY A 329 -11.74 7.22 -4.98
N ASP A 330 -11.41 6.18 -4.23
CA ASP A 330 -10.41 6.20 -3.16
C ASP A 330 -9.00 5.99 -3.74
N ALA A 331 -8.60 6.94 -4.57
CA ALA A 331 -7.55 6.77 -5.56
C ALA A 331 -6.14 6.66 -4.94
N ASP A 332 -5.83 7.42 -3.89
CA ASP A 332 -4.57 7.30 -3.15
C ASP A 332 -4.40 5.91 -2.56
N SER A 333 -5.38 5.42 -1.82
CA SER A 333 -5.39 4.09 -1.21
C SER A 333 -5.27 2.98 -2.23
N VAL A 334 -6.05 3.02 -3.31
CA VAL A 334 -5.95 2.00 -4.37
C VAL A 334 -4.57 2.05 -5.04
N CYS A 335 -4.05 3.24 -5.33
CA CYS A 335 -2.72 3.38 -5.93
C CYS A 335 -1.61 2.91 -4.98
N ALA A 336 -1.71 3.20 -3.68
CA ALA A 336 -0.77 2.73 -2.66
C ALA A 336 -0.71 1.20 -2.62
N VAL A 337 -1.87 0.52 -2.66
CA VAL A 337 -1.95 -0.96 -2.70
C VAL A 337 -1.40 -1.50 -4.03
N VAL A 338 -1.71 -0.87 -5.15
CA VAL A 338 -1.17 -1.22 -6.47
C VAL A 338 0.34 -1.07 -6.50
N GLY A 339 0.89 0.01 -5.97
CA GLY A 339 2.32 0.27 -5.97
C GLY A 339 3.10 -0.67 -5.07
N GLN A 340 2.53 -1.10 -3.94
CA GLN A 340 3.10 -2.18 -3.14
C GLN A 340 3.29 -3.47 -3.97
N VAL A 341 2.25 -3.89 -4.69
CA VAL A 341 2.28 -5.12 -5.52
C VAL A 341 3.16 -4.95 -6.75
N ALA A 342 2.94 -3.89 -7.54
CA ALA A 342 3.72 -3.62 -8.75
C ALA A 342 5.21 -3.48 -8.41
N GLY A 343 5.54 -2.73 -7.35
CA GLY A 343 6.91 -2.59 -6.87
C GLY A 343 7.53 -3.91 -6.45
N SER A 344 6.77 -4.82 -5.83
CA SER A 344 7.25 -6.15 -5.48
C SER A 344 7.59 -7.02 -6.70
N ILE A 345 6.98 -6.76 -7.86
CA ILE A 345 7.14 -7.56 -9.08
C ILE A 345 8.25 -6.98 -9.96
N TYR A 346 8.14 -5.68 -10.27
CA TYR A 346 9.05 -5.00 -11.20
C TYR A 346 10.33 -4.53 -10.52
N GLY A 347 10.25 -4.09 -9.26
CA GLY A 347 11.38 -3.59 -8.48
C GLY A 347 11.61 -2.09 -8.58
N LEU A 348 12.38 -1.55 -7.64
CA LEU A 348 12.76 -0.12 -7.59
C LEU A 348 13.49 0.30 -8.86
N SER A 349 14.29 -0.60 -9.45
CA SER A 349 15.10 -0.30 -10.62
C SER A 349 14.29 0.05 -11.88
N GLU A 350 13.03 -0.40 -11.95
CA GLU A 350 12.10 -0.08 -13.04
C GLU A 350 11.34 1.23 -12.82
N ILE A 351 11.46 1.85 -11.63
CA ILE A 351 10.79 3.12 -11.33
C ILE A 351 11.61 4.28 -11.91
N LYS A 352 10.92 5.16 -12.66
CA LYS A 352 11.47 6.43 -13.15
C LYS A 352 12.09 7.29 -12.05
N GLU A 353 13.27 7.84 -12.33
CA GLU A 353 14.01 8.68 -11.39
C GLU A 353 13.22 9.95 -11.05
N GLU A 354 12.57 10.56 -12.04
CA GLU A 354 11.73 11.76 -11.86
C GLU A 354 10.55 11.55 -10.89
N TRP A 355 10.03 10.31 -10.78
CA TRP A 355 8.96 9.97 -9.83
C TRP A 355 9.52 9.91 -8.40
N LEU A 356 10.69 9.30 -8.22
CA LEU A 356 11.39 9.27 -6.94
C LEU A 356 11.79 10.68 -6.50
N GLU A 357 12.27 11.53 -7.42
CA GLU A 357 12.59 12.92 -7.14
C GLU A 357 11.38 13.73 -6.67
N ALA A 358 10.19 13.49 -7.23
CA ALA A 358 8.96 14.14 -6.80
C ALA A 358 8.67 13.86 -5.32
N VAL A 359 8.85 12.62 -4.87
CA VAL A 359 8.67 12.22 -3.46
C VAL A 359 9.82 12.73 -2.58
N PHE A 360 11.08 12.59 -3.02
CA PHE A 360 12.25 13.00 -2.23
C PHE A 360 12.31 14.50 -1.96
N ARG A 361 11.60 15.31 -2.75
CA ARG A 361 11.38 16.73 -2.44
C ARG A 361 10.78 16.94 -1.05
N TRP A 362 9.95 16.02 -0.58
CA TRP A 362 9.27 16.08 0.71
C TRP A 362 9.97 15.27 1.81
N ASP A 363 11.17 14.75 1.52
CA ASP A 363 12.05 14.08 2.47
C ASP A 363 13.45 14.72 2.48
N PRO A 364 13.58 15.99 2.88
CA PRO A 364 14.86 16.72 2.78
C PRO A 364 15.98 16.12 3.64
N LYS A 365 15.63 15.27 4.61
CA LYS A 365 16.59 14.58 5.49
C LYS A 365 17.05 13.23 4.94
N GLY A 366 16.38 12.68 3.93
CA GLY A 366 16.67 11.37 3.36
C GLY A 366 16.25 10.21 4.28
N ASP A 367 15.23 10.42 5.12
CA ASP A 367 14.79 9.42 6.08
C ASP A 367 14.08 8.23 5.41
N LEU A 368 13.48 8.41 4.23
CA LEU A 368 12.79 7.33 3.49
C LEU A 368 13.78 6.23 3.10
N LEU A 369 14.87 6.61 2.45
CA LEU A 369 15.92 5.68 2.02
C LEU A 369 16.60 5.03 3.23
N LEU A 370 16.87 5.82 4.28
CA LEU A 370 17.46 5.31 5.50
C LEU A 370 16.57 4.26 6.18
N ARG A 371 15.25 4.49 6.26
CA ARG A 371 14.30 3.52 6.80
C ARG A 371 14.31 2.24 6.01
N ALA A 372 14.16 2.33 4.69
CA ALA A 372 14.12 1.16 3.82
C ALA A 372 15.40 0.33 3.94
N TYR A 373 16.58 0.98 3.93
CA TYR A 373 17.86 0.32 4.14
C TYR A 373 17.96 -0.37 5.51
N LYS A 374 17.55 0.32 6.58
CA LYS A 374 17.61 -0.25 7.94
C LYS A 374 16.63 -1.40 8.14
N LEU A 375 15.49 -1.41 7.47
CA LEU A 375 14.51 -2.50 7.57
C LEU A 375 15.13 -3.82 7.06
N ILE A 376 15.81 -3.76 5.92
CA ILE A 376 16.50 -4.91 5.31
C ILE A 376 17.69 -5.35 6.17
N HIS A 377 18.56 -4.42 6.54
CA HIS A 377 19.85 -4.78 7.15
C HIS A 377 19.81 -4.95 8.68
N GLN A 378 18.68 -4.63 9.34
CA GLN A 378 18.46 -4.74 10.78
C GLN A 378 19.69 -4.31 11.63
N MET A 379 20.41 -3.26 11.18
CA MET A 379 21.69 -2.87 11.76
C MET A 379 21.51 -2.59 13.26
N LYS A 380 22.09 -3.44 14.09
CA LYS A 380 22.19 -3.25 15.54
C LYS A 380 23.41 -2.43 15.90
#